data_AF-A0A6A1W8R9-F1
#
_entry.id   AF-A0A6A1W8R9-F1
#
_cell.length_a   1.000
_cell.length_b   1.000
_cell.length_c   1.000
_cell.angle_alpha   90.00
_cell.angle_beta   90.00
_cell.angle_gamma   90.00
#
_symmetry.space_group_name_H-M   'P 1'
#
loop_
_entity.id
_entity.type
_entity.pdbx_description
1 polymer ?
#
loop_
_entity_poly.entity_id
_entity_poly.type
_entity_poly.pdbx_seq_one_letter_code
_entity_poly.pdbx_strand_id
1 'polypeptide(L)'
;MHRFYVPVDSFSLLFTIKACTQLGSPAVIQHLHGHIVKIGLSYNVYVATSLLHAYVVASFEHACALFDELTERNTVTWNTMISGYSRYGDVETARGVFEEMPLRDIASWSTMIAHSCVRE
;
A
#
# COMPACT_ATOMS: atom_id res chain seq x y z
N MET A 1 36.01 -12.60 -3.07
CA MET A 1 34.91 -11.63 -3.32
C MET A 1 33.96 -12.22 -4.36
N HIS A 2 32.98 -13.00 -3.93
CA HIS A 2 31.82 -13.36 -4.75
C HIS A 2 30.60 -12.95 -3.94
N ARG A 3 30.13 -11.72 -4.13
CA ARG A 3 28.76 -11.37 -3.73
C ARG A 3 27.88 -12.15 -4.71
N PHE A 4 27.28 -13.24 -4.24
CA PHE A 4 26.18 -13.86 -4.93
C PHE A 4 25.15 -12.77 -5.19
N TYR A 5 25.03 -12.38 -6.46
CA TYR A 5 23.92 -11.57 -6.94
C TYR A 5 22.71 -12.50 -6.93
N VAL A 6 22.11 -12.70 -5.76
CA VAL A 6 20.80 -13.31 -5.67
C VAL A 6 19.88 -12.30 -6.35
N PRO A 7 19.28 -12.60 -7.51
CA PRO A 7 18.31 -11.69 -8.09
C PRO A 7 17.20 -11.55 -7.07
N VAL A 8 17.07 -10.36 -6.49
CA VAL A 8 15.96 -10.04 -5.60
C VAL A 8 14.74 -10.01 -6.50
N ASP A 9 14.11 -11.16 -6.67
CA ASP A 9 12.92 -11.31 -7.48
C ASP A 9 11.73 -10.68 -6.72
N SER A 10 10.74 -10.23 -7.48
CA SER A 10 9.56 -9.57 -6.93
C SER A 10 8.84 -10.43 -5.88
N PHE A 11 8.92 -11.77 -5.94
CA PHE A 11 8.24 -12.65 -4.98
C PHE A 11 8.97 -12.69 -3.63
N SER A 12 10.30 -12.83 -3.63
CA SER A 12 11.11 -12.74 -2.41
C SER A 12 10.83 -11.44 -1.67
N LEU A 13 10.72 -10.33 -2.41
CA LEU A 13 10.39 -9.03 -1.85
C LEU A 13 8.98 -8.98 -1.24
N LEU A 14 7.97 -9.55 -1.92
CA LEU A 14 6.61 -9.64 -1.37
C LEU A 14 6.56 -10.40 -0.03
N PHE A 15 7.32 -11.50 0.11
CA PHE A 15 7.40 -12.22 1.37
C PHE A 15 8.03 -11.38 2.48
N THR A 16 9.11 -10.65 2.18
CA THR A 16 9.73 -9.74 3.16
C THR A 16 8.79 -8.61 3.57
N ILE A 17 8.07 -7.99 2.62
CA ILE A 17 7.06 -6.96 2.91
C ILE A 17 5.99 -7.51 3.84
N LYS A 18 5.47 -8.72 3.57
CA LYS A 18 4.44 -9.34 4.40
C LYS A 18 4.92 -9.63 5.82
N ALA A 19 6.14 -10.15 5.98
CA ALA A 19 6.74 -10.35 7.30
C ALA A 19 6.94 -9.02 8.04
N CYS A 20 7.43 -7.98 7.35
CA CYS A 20 7.61 -6.65 7.95
C CYS A 20 6.28 -6.00 8.35
N THR A 21 5.20 -6.25 7.59
CA THR A 21 3.85 -5.78 7.93
C THR A 21 3.39 -6.37 9.26
N GLN A 22 3.70 -7.65 9.54
CA GLN A 22 3.35 -8.30 10.81
C GLN A 22 4.12 -7.72 12.00
N LEU A 23 5.31 -7.16 11.76
CA LEU A 23 6.09 -6.51 12.81
C LEU A 23 5.52 -5.12 13.19
N GLY A 24 4.71 -4.50 12.32
CA GLY A 24 4.07 -3.21 12.57
C GLY A 24 5.02 -2.03 12.79
N SER A 25 6.33 -2.22 12.56
CA SER A 25 7.35 -1.20 12.82
C SER A 25 7.60 -0.34 11.57
N PRO A 26 7.31 0.97 11.61
CA PRO A 26 7.49 1.84 10.45
C PRO A 26 8.97 1.97 10.05
N ALA A 27 9.89 1.90 11.02
CA ALA A 27 11.33 1.98 10.75
C ALA A 27 11.81 0.83 9.85
N VAL A 28 11.29 -0.39 10.05
CA VAL A 28 11.65 -1.55 9.21
C VAL A 28 11.13 -1.37 7.79
N ILE A 29 9.91 -0.87 7.64
CA ILE A 29 9.29 -0.64 6.33
C ILE A 29 10.01 0.49 5.59
N GLN A 30 10.45 1.55 6.26
CA GLN A 30 11.28 2.61 5.67
C GLN A 30 12.63 2.08 5.15
N HIS A 31 13.32 1.22 5.91
CA HIS A 31 14.56 0.59 5.44
C HIS A 31 14.31 -0.27 4.19
N LEU A 32 13.21 -1.03 4.20
CA LEU A 32 12.80 -1.84 3.05
C LEU A 32 12.48 -0.95 1.84
N HIS A 33 11.74 0.14 2.03
CA HIS A 33 11.44 1.11 0.99
C HIS A 33 12.73 1.67 0.36
N GLY A 34 13.71 2.11 1.16
CA GLY A 34 15.01 2.57 0.65
C GLY A 34 15.74 1.50 -0.17
N HIS A 35 15.66 0.23 0.25
CA HIS A 35 16.22 -0.88 -0.52
C HIS A 35 15.50 -1.08 -1.86
N ILE A 36 14.16 -1.00 -1.87
CA ILE A 36 13.31 -1.13 -3.06
C ILE A 36 13.61 -0.05 -4.09
N VAL A 37 13.77 1.20 -3.64
CA VAL A 37 14.14 2.33 -4.51
C VAL A 37 15.53 2.10 -5.11
N LYS A 38 16.50 1.67 -4.29
CA LYS A 38 17.88 1.45 -4.73
C LYS A 38 18.03 0.34 -5.77
N ILE A 39 17.22 -0.71 -5.69
CA ILE A 39 17.21 -1.79 -6.68
C ILE A 39 16.33 -1.47 -7.89
N GLY A 40 15.66 -0.32 -7.90
CA GLY A 40 14.82 0.13 -9.01
C GLY A 40 13.53 -0.66 -9.15
N LEU A 41 12.91 -1.11 -8.05
CA LEU A 41 11.61 -1.80 -8.10
C LEU A 41 10.43 -0.92 -7.65
N SER A 42 10.67 0.36 -7.33
CA SER A 42 9.64 1.30 -6.88
C SER A 42 8.55 1.57 -7.93
N TYR A 43 8.88 1.49 -9.22
CA TYR A 43 7.90 1.67 -10.31
C TYR A 43 6.99 0.44 -10.52
N ASN A 44 7.32 -0.71 -9.94
CA ASN A 44 6.49 -1.89 -10.10
C ASN A 44 5.22 -1.75 -9.25
N VAL A 45 4.07 -1.58 -9.90
CA VAL A 45 2.78 -1.35 -9.23
C VAL A 45 2.45 -2.42 -8.19
N TYR A 46 2.88 -3.67 -8.35
CA TYR A 46 2.64 -4.75 -7.38
C TYR A 46 3.50 -4.60 -6.11
N VAL A 47 4.77 -4.24 -6.29
CA VAL A 47 5.69 -3.97 -5.17
C VAL A 47 5.26 -2.71 -4.43
N ALA A 48 4.96 -1.64 -5.17
CA ALA A 48 4.45 -0.39 -4.64
C ALA A 48 3.14 -0.58 -3.86
N THR A 49 2.17 -1.32 -4.41
CA THR A 49 0.90 -1.60 -3.72
C THR A 49 1.09 -2.42 -2.45
N SER A 50 2.03 -3.38 -2.46
CA SER A 50 2.33 -4.18 -1.28
C SER A 50 3.04 -3.37 -0.19
N LEU A 51 3.96 -2.50 -0.60
CA LEU A 51 4.64 -1.57 0.30
C LEU A 51 3.65 -0.56 0.90
N LEU A 52 2.72 -0.06 0.08
CA LEU A 52 1.62 0.80 0.52
C LEU A 52 0.76 0.12 1.59
N HIS A 53 0.35 -1.12 1.37
CA HIS A 53 -0.39 -1.90 2.38
C HIS A 53 0.41 -2.04 3.69
N ALA A 54 1.72 -2.28 3.61
CA ALA A 54 2.58 -2.35 4.80
C ALA A 54 2.58 -1.02 5.57
N TYR A 55 2.68 0.10 4.85
CA TYR A 55 2.60 1.43 5.46
C TYR A 55 1.24 1.71 6.07
N VAL A 56 0.11 1.34 5.44
CA VAL A 56 -1.23 1.54 6.04
C VAL A 56 -1.31 0.91 7.44
N VAL A 57 -0.67 -0.24 7.64
CA VAL A 57 -0.65 -0.97 8.92
C VAL A 57 0.29 -0.33 9.95
N ALA A 58 1.44 0.20 9.52
CA ALA A 58 2.48 0.67 10.45
C ALA A 58 2.55 2.20 10.64
N SER A 59 2.28 2.99 9.60
CA SER A 59 2.27 4.45 9.62
C SER A 59 1.45 4.97 8.45
N PHE A 60 0.22 5.39 8.74
CA PHE A 60 -0.71 5.88 7.73
C PHE A 60 -0.23 7.17 7.03
N GLU A 61 0.48 8.03 7.75
CA GLU A 61 1.11 9.24 7.19
C GLU A 61 2.05 8.89 6.02
N HIS A 62 2.91 7.89 6.20
CA HIS A 62 3.80 7.41 5.14
C HIS A 62 3.04 6.69 4.03
N ALA A 63 1.91 6.05 4.34
CA ALA A 63 1.06 5.45 3.32
C ALA A 63 0.48 6.52 2.40
N CYS A 64 -0.03 7.63 2.95
CA CYS A 64 -0.54 8.75 2.17
C CYS A 64 0.56 9.36 1.30
N ALA A 65 1.73 9.66 1.88
CA ALA A 65 2.86 10.21 1.13
C ALA A 65 3.29 9.30 -0.02
N LEU A 66 3.43 7.98 0.23
CA LEU A 66 3.75 7.03 -0.82
C LEU A 66 2.65 6.98 -1.89
N PHE A 67 1.38 6.98 -1.48
CA PHE A 67 0.26 6.96 -2.43
C PHE A 67 0.29 8.16 -3.36
N ASP A 68 0.60 9.35 -2.87
CA ASP A 68 0.70 10.58 -3.66
C ASP A 68 1.86 10.52 -4.67
N GLU A 69 2.97 9.87 -4.30
CA GLU A 69 4.14 9.66 -5.17
C GLU A 69 3.90 8.65 -6.31
N LEU A 70 2.93 7.73 -6.18
CA LEU A 70 2.69 6.70 -7.19
C LEU A 70 2.10 7.29 -8.48
N THR A 71 2.87 7.29 -9.56
CA THR A 71 2.38 7.73 -10.88
C THR A 71 1.40 6.73 -11.50
N GLU A 72 1.61 5.43 -11.26
CA GLU A 72 0.72 4.35 -11.68
C GLU A 72 0.01 3.74 -10.47
N ARG A 73 -1.32 3.77 -10.49
CA ARG A 73 -2.18 3.21 -9.44
C ARG A 73 -3.17 2.26 -10.07
N ASN A 74 -3.17 1.01 -9.63
CA ASN A 74 -4.18 0.05 -10.06
C ASN A 74 -5.34 0.01 -9.05
N THR A 75 -6.40 -0.72 -9.39
CA THR A 75 -7.60 -0.89 -8.55
C THR A 75 -7.26 -1.34 -7.12
N VAL A 76 -6.25 -2.20 -6.96
CA VAL A 76 -5.81 -2.68 -5.64
C VAL A 76 -5.13 -1.58 -4.84
N THR A 77 -4.32 -0.71 -5.48
CA THR A 77 -3.71 0.46 -4.85
C THR A 77 -4.77 1.40 -4.26
N TRP A 78 -5.81 1.73 -5.06
CA TRP A 78 -6.94 2.56 -4.62
C TRP A 78 -7.72 1.92 -3.48
N ASN A 79 -8.12 0.66 -3.63
CA ASN A 79 -8.87 -0.07 -2.60
C ASN A 79 -8.08 -0.17 -1.29
N THR A 80 -6.75 -0.28 -1.36
CA THR A 80 -5.87 -0.28 -0.17
C THR A 80 -5.95 1.04 0.59
N MET A 81 -5.91 2.18 -0.10
CA MET A 81 -6.04 3.49 0.56
C MET A 81 -7.44 3.73 1.10
N ILE A 82 -8.50 3.40 0.35
CA ILE A 82 -9.88 3.54 0.82
C ILE A 82 -10.10 2.74 2.12
N SER A 83 -9.59 1.50 2.15
CA SER A 83 -9.60 0.68 3.37
C SER A 83 -8.77 1.29 4.50
N GLY A 84 -7.62 1.90 4.16
CA GLY A 84 -6.76 2.61 5.10
C GLY A 84 -7.49 3.78 5.75
N TYR A 85 -7.97 4.75 4.98
CA TYR A 85 -8.73 5.90 5.50
C TYR A 85 -9.92 5.47 6.35
N SER A 86 -10.65 4.44 5.90
CA SER A 86 -11.80 3.90 6.64
C SER A 86 -11.39 3.31 8.00
N ARG A 87 -10.26 2.60 8.09
CA ARG A 87 -9.73 2.06 9.36
C ARG A 87 -9.30 3.17 10.33
N TYR A 88 -8.80 4.28 9.81
CA TYR A 88 -8.41 5.44 10.61
C TYR A 88 -9.58 6.39 10.92
N GLY A 89 -10.81 6.04 10.48
CA GLY A 89 -12.03 6.77 10.79
C GLY A 89 -12.32 7.98 9.90
N ASP A 90 -11.52 8.18 8.85
CA ASP A 90 -11.67 9.29 7.89
C ASP A 90 -12.46 8.83 6.65
N VAL A 91 -13.76 8.62 6.85
CA VAL A 91 -14.68 8.16 5.80
C VAL A 91 -14.83 9.19 4.68
N GLU A 92 -14.69 10.48 5.01
CA GLU A 92 -14.85 11.55 4.03
C GLU A 92 -13.69 11.57 3.03
N THR A 93 -12.45 11.44 3.50
CA THR A 93 -11.30 11.28 2.61
C THR A 93 -11.35 9.94 1.86
N ALA A 94 -11.82 8.86 2.50
CA ALA A 94 -12.03 7.58 1.81
C ALA A 94 -13.00 7.71 0.62
N ARG A 95 -14.07 8.50 0.79
CA ARG A 95 -15.03 8.82 -0.27
C ARG A 95 -14.39 9.64 -1.39
N GLY A 96 -13.60 10.66 -1.04
CA GLY A 96 -12.86 11.46 -2.03
C GLY A 96 -11.93 10.60 -2.89
N VAL A 97 -11.16 9.71 -2.26
CA VAL A 97 -10.26 8.77 -2.95
C VAL A 97 -11.04 7.79 -3.85
N PHE A 98 -12.22 7.33 -3.42
CA PHE A 98 -13.09 6.51 -4.28
C PHE A 98 -13.65 7.29 -5.47
N GLU A 99 -13.96 8.57 -5.29
CA GLU A 99 -14.47 9.43 -6.35
C GLU A 99 -13.43 9.67 -7.45
N GLU A 100 -12.17 9.86 -7.06
CA GLU A 100 -11.01 10.01 -7.97
C GLU A 100 -10.63 8.74 -8.73
N MET A 101 -11.07 7.57 -8.24
CA MET A 101 -10.73 6.27 -8.82
C MET A 101 -11.31 6.12 -10.25
N PRO A 102 -10.46 5.95 -11.29
CA PRO A 102 -10.91 5.98 -12.69
C PRO A 102 -11.70 4.73 -13.10
N LEU A 103 -11.43 3.59 -12.47
CA LEU A 103 -12.10 2.30 -12.71
C LEU A 103 -12.46 1.68 -11.39
N ARG A 104 -13.76 1.45 -11.16
CA ARG A 104 -14.30 0.90 -9.91
C ARG A 104 -14.72 -0.54 -10.14
N ASP A 105 -14.29 -1.45 -9.29
CA ASP A 105 -14.70 -2.85 -9.33
C ASP A 105 -15.62 -3.19 -8.16
N ILE A 106 -16.10 -4.44 -8.11
CA ILE A 106 -16.98 -4.93 -7.04
C ILE A 106 -16.31 -4.73 -5.67
N ALA A 107 -14.98 -4.94 -5.57
CA ALA A 107 -14.24 -4.75 -4.33
C ALA A 107 -14.22 -3.27 -3.90
N SER A 108 -14.08 -2.31 -4.82
CA SER A 108 -14.17 -0.88 -4.53
C SER A 108 -15.51 -0.50 -3.89
N TRP A 109 -16.62 -1.00 -4.45
CA TRP A 109 -17.96 -0.75 -3.91
C TRP A 109 -18.20 -1.45 -2.57
N SER A 110 -17.78 -2.72 -2.44
CA SER A 110 -17.87 -3.45 -1.18
C SER A 110 -17.09 -2.75 -0.06
N THR A 111 -15.91 -2.19 -0.37
CA THR A 111 -15.10 -1.45 0.60
C THR A 111 -15.85 -0.21 1.08
N MET A 112 -16.44 0.58 0.19
CA MET A 112 -17.24 1.74 0.61
C MET A 112 -18.47 1.35 1.44
N ILE A 113 -19.26 0.38 0.99
CA ILE A 113 -20.51 -0.01 1.65
C ILE A 113 -20.23 -0.61 3.04
N ALA A 114 -19.19 -1.44 3.16
CA ALA A 114 -18.80 -2.04 4.43
C ALA A 114 -18.44 -0.98 5.48
N HIS A 115 -17.88 0.15 5.06
CA HIS A 115 -17.45 1.21 5.96
C HIS A 115 -18.51 2.29 6.21
N SER A 116 -19.47 2.50 5.29
CA SER A 116 -20.64 3.36 5.53
C SER A 116 -21.64 2.78 6.54
N CYS A 117 -21.60 1.47 6.81
CA CYS A 117 -22.57 0.78 7.66
C CYS A 117 -22.20 0.73 9.17
N VAL A 118 -21.17 1.47 9.63
CA VAL A 118 -20.72 1.47 11.04
C VAL A 118 -21.35 2.60 11.88
N ARG A 119 -22.40 3.27 11.38
CA ARG A 119 -23.14 4.29 12.16
C ARG A 119 -24.65 4.20 11.93
N GLU A 120 -25.28 3.25 12.61
CA GLU A 120 -26.66 3.39 13.12
C GLU A 120 -26.75 2.78 14.53
#